data_AF-A0A1G9PL58-F1
#
_entry.id   AF-A0A1G9PL58-F1
#
_cell.length_a   1.000
_cell.length_b   1.000
_cell.length_c   1.000
_cell.angle_alpha   90.00
_cell.angle_beta   90.00
_cell.angle_gamma   90.00
#
_symmetry.space_group_name_H-M   'P 1'
#
loop_
_entity.id
_entity.type
_entity.pdbx_description
1 polymer ?
#
loop_
_entity_poly.entity_id
_entity_poly.type
_entity_poly.pdbx_seq_one_letter_code
_entity_poly.pdbx_strand_id
1 'polypeptide(L)'
;MRHGSKPTIRDVAETAGVSLTTVSYVLSGRSGGTTRISQATQDRVHSAVRELGYVANRAARGMRRGRTELVAVAVADLEEPRDRAIATVLAGILPERGYQAVILLGGGWRQFMLSGGADGVIHTCAPDTSDDSGTTVELAGRGVAQVLIADGAGGGRLGVQGGYDVVPAGTDTPEVLAERAVAALLARLRS
;
A
#
# COMPACT_ATOMS: atom_id res chain seq x y z
N MET A 1 -35.31 10.25 -4.35
CA MET A 1 -34.04 10.69 -4.98
C MET A 1 -33.16 9.46 -5.15
N ARG A 2 -32.87 9.02 -6.38
CA ARG A 2 -31.91 7.92 -6.59
C ARG A 2 -30.53 8.44 -6.20
N HIS A 3 -29.85 7.76 -5.27
CA HIS A 3 -28.44 8.02 -5.00
C HIS A 3 -27.70 7.97 -6.34
N GLY A 4 -27.07 9.08 -6.75
CA GLY A 4 -26.28 9.12 -7.97
C GLY A 4 -25.19 8.06 -7.87
N SER A 5 -25.36 6.95 -8.61
CA SER A 5 -24.39 5.86 -8.58
C SER A 5 -23.06 6.41 -9.06
N LYS A 6 -22.01 6.25 -8.25
CA LYS A 6 -20.65 6.57 -8.67
C LYS A 6 -20.42 5.97 -10.06
N PRO A 7 -19.92 6.75 -11.03
CA PRO A 7 -19.58 6.25 -12.36
C PRO A 7 -18.76 4.98 -12.25
N THR A 8 -19.07 4.01 -13.11
CA THR A 8 -18.42 2.70 -13.17
C THR A 8 -17.55 2.61 -14.41
N ILE A 9 -16.68 1.60 -14.44
CA ILE A 9 -15.85 1.33 -15.62
C ILE A 9 -16.70 0.94 -16.85
N ARG A 10 -17.95 0.50 -16.66
CA ARG A 10 -18.89 0.22 -17.76
C ARG A 10 -19.39 1.51 -18.38
N ASP A 11 -19.73 2.50 -17.55
CA ASP A 11 -20.17 3.82 -18.01
C ASP A 11 -19.06 4.49 -18.84
N VAL A 12 -17.80 4.37 -18.41
CA VAL A 12 -16.64 4.83 -19.19
C VAL A 12 -16.53 4.13 -20.54
N ALA A 13 -16.76 2.81 -20.58
CA ALA A 13 -16.67 2.04 -21.83
C ALA A 13 -17.76 2.45 -22.83
N GLU A 14 -18.97 2.70 -22.33
CA GLU A 14 -20.11 3.18 -23.11
C GLU A 14 -19.84 4.59 -23.66
N THR A 15 -19.47 5.55 -22.81
CA THR A 15 -19.15 6.93 -23.24
C THR A 15 -17.97 6.99 -24.21
N ALA A 16 -16.93 6.17 -24.01
CA ALA A 16 -15.79 6.14 -24.92
C ALA A 16 -16.05 5.35 -26.21
N GLY A 17 -17.13 4.57 -26.29
CA GLY A 17 -17.46 3.72 -27.44
C GLY A 17 -16.44 2.60 -27.66
N VAL A 18 -16.02 1.93 -26.60
CA VAL A 18 -15.05 0.81 -26.64
C VAL A 18 -15.45 -0.33 -25.71
N SER A 19 -14.79 -1.48 -25.82
CA SER A 19 -15.05 -2.60 -24.91
C SER A 19 -14.54 -2.31 -23.49
N LEU A 20 -15.17 -2.94 -22.48
CA LEU A 20 -14.71 -2.89 -21.09
C LEU A 20 -13.24 -3.33 -20.95
N THR A 21 -12.83 -4.33 -21.73
CA THR A 21 -11.45 -4.84 -21.78
C THR A 21 -10.48 -3.77 -22.30
N THR A 22 -10.89 -3.02 -23.33
CA THR A 22 -10.11 -1.89 -23.88
C THR A 22 -9.91 -0.81 -22.82
N VAL A 23 -10.97 -0.38 -22.13
CA VAL A 23 -10.86 0.58 -21.01
C VAL A 23 -9.93 0.04 -19.93
N SER A 24 -10.08 -1.21 -19.53
CA SER A 24 -9.22 -1.83 -18.51
C SER A 24 -7.74 -1.82 -18.92
N TYR A 25 -7.41 -2.08 -20.19
CA TYR A 25 -6.03 -2.04 -20.67
C TYR A 25 -5.46 -0.63 -20.71
N VAL A 26 -6.23 0.35 -21.22
CA VAL A 26 -5.82 1.76 -21.24
C VAL A 26 -5.56 2.27 -19.82
N LEU A 27 -6.49 2.04 -18.88
CA LEU A 27 -6.36 2.49 -17.49
C LEU A 27 -5.31 1.72 -16.68
N SER A 28 -4.87 0.54 -17.15
CA SER A 28 -3.79 -0.22 -16.53
C SER A 28 -2.41 0.04 -17.15
N GLY A 29 -2.30 0.95 -18.13
CA GLY A 29 -1.04 1.24 -18.83
C GLY A 29 -0.53 0.11 -19.73
N ARG A 30 -1.37 -0.89 -20.05
CA ARG A 30 -0.99 -2.06 -20.89
C ARG A 30 -1.18 -1.81 -22.39
N SER A 31 -1.37 -0.56 -22.80
CA SER A 31 -1.68 -0.12 -24.16
C SER A 31 -0.52 -0.30 -25.17
N GLY A 32 0.71 -0.51 -24.68
CA GLY A 32 1.94 -0.58 -25.49
C GLY A 32 2.50 -1.98 -25.78
N GLY A 33 1.81 -3.06 -25.34
CA GLY A 33 2.25 -4.45 -25.51
C GLY A 33 1.57 -5.21 -26.66
N THR A 34 1.30 -6.51 -26.47
CA THR A 34 0.64 -7.41 -27.46
C THR A 34 -0.72 -6.91 -27.96
N THR A 35 -1.38 -6.05 -27.17
CA THR A 35 -2.62 -5.36 -27.55
C THR A 35 -2.30 -3.90 -27.83
N ARG A 36 -2.00 -3.58 -29.10
CA ARG A 36 -1.68 -2.21 -29.52
C ARG A 36 -2.98 -1.39 -29.63
N ILE A 37 -3.25 -0.53 -28.65
CA ILE A 37 -4.43 0.36 -28.66
C ILE A 37 -4.02 1.70 -29.28
N SER A 38 -4.72 2.15 -30.32
CA SER A 38 -4.41 3.41 -31.00
C SER A 38 -4.49 4.61 -30.06
N GLN A 39 -3.63 5.62 -30.27
CA GLN A 39 -3.62 6.83 -29.44
C GLN A 39 -4.99 7.50 -29.38
N ALA A 40 -5.66 7.62 -30.53
CA ALA A 40 -7.03 8.14 -30.61
C ALA A 40 -8.03 7.38 -29.73
N THR A 41 -7.85 6.07 -29.54
CA THR A 41 -8.71 5.28 -28.64
C THR A 41 -8.36 5.52 -27.17
N GLN A 42 -7.06 5.67 -26.86
CA GLN A 42 -6.63 6.04 -25.51
C GLN A 42 -7.19 7.42 -25.12
N ASP A 43 -7.12 8.39 -26.03
CA ASP A 43 -7.60 9.77 -25.81
C ASP A 43 -9.11 9.82 -25.57
N ARG A 44 -9.91 9.02 -26.29
CA ARG A 44 -11.35 8.86 -26.06
C ARG A 44 -11.64 8.31 -24.67
N VAL A 45 -10.93 7.27 -24.25
CA VAL A 45 -11.09 6.69 -22.91
C VAL A 45 -10.73 7.71 -21.83
N HIS A 46 -9.59 8.39 -21.96
CA HIS A 46 -9.18 9.42 -20.99
C HIS A 46 -10.15 10.62 -20.95
N SER A 47 -10.77 10.97 -22.08
CA SER A 47 -11.79 12.02 -22.12
C SER A 47 -13.07 11.59 -21.43
N ALA A 48 -13.59 10.39 -21.70
CA ALA A 48 -14.76 9.82 -21.01
C ALA A 48 -14.55 9.70 -19.49
N VAL A 49 -13.35 9.30 -19.06
CA VAL A 49 -12.99 9.27 -17.63
C VAL A 49 -13.08 10.65 -16.98
N ARG A 50 -12.53 11.69 -17.64
CA ARG A 50 -12.59 13.07 -17.14
C ARG A 50 -14.01 13.61 -17.11
N GLU A 51 -14.79 13.37 -18.18
CA GLU A 51 -16.17 13.81 -18.30
C GLU A 51 -17.07 13.21 -17.22
N LEU A 52 -16.93 11.90 -16.97
CA LEU A 52 -17.72 11.21 -15.96
C LEU A 52 -17.18 11.44 -14.54
N GLY A 53 -15.96 11.95 -14.37
CA GLY A 53 -15.29 11.98 -13.06
C GLY A 53 -15.01 10.59 -12.51
N TYR A 54 -14.82 9.59 -13.39
CA TYR A 54 -14.56 8.22 -12.98
C TYR A 54 -13.19 8.09 -12.31
N VAL A 55 -13.16 7.54 -11.10
CA VAL A 55 -11.92 7.18 -10.41
C VAL A 55 -11.90 5.67 -10.22
N ALA A 56 -10.89 5.01 -10.78
CA ALA A 56 -10.77 3.56 -10.73
C ALA A 56 -10.63 3.07 -9.29
N ASN A 57 -11.62 2.28 -8.83
CA ASN A 57 -11.62 1.68 -7.51
C ASN A 57 -10.43 0.73 -7.34
N ARG A 58 -9.45 1.12 -6.53
CA ARG A 58 -8.24 0.31 -6.24
C ARG A 58 -8.57 -0.97 -5.49
N ALA A 59 -9.53 -0.97 -4.56
CA ALA A 59 -9.97 -2.20 -3.89
C ALA A 59 -10.50 -3.25 -4.89
N ALA A 60 -11.26 -2.81 -5.90
CA ALA A 60 -11.72 -3.69 -6.98
C ALA A 60 -10.59 -4.19 -7.88
N ARG A 61 -9.58 -3.34 -8.16
CA ARG A 61 -8.35 -3.78 -8.86
C ARG A 61 -7.59 -4.80 -8.04
N GLY A 62 -7.52 -4.60 -6.73
CA GLY A 62 -6.75 -5.43 -5.85
C GLY A 62 -7.34 -6.82 -5.63
N MET A 63 -8.66 -6.91 -5.53
CA MET A 63 -9.37 -8.21 -5.51
C MET A 63 -9.10 -9.03 -6.78
N ARG A 64 -8.99 -8.40 -7.96
CA ARG A 64 -8.71 -9.10 -9.22
C ARG A 64 -7.24 -9.54 -9.33
N ARG A 65 -6.33 -8.88 -8.63
CA ARG A 65 -4.88 -9.15 -8.62
C ARG A 65 -4.40 -9.94 -7.40
N GLY A 66 -5.26 -10.14 -6.40
CA GLY A 66 -4.90 -10.71 -5.10
C GLY A 66 -3.99 -9.81 -4.25
N ARG A 67 -3.93 -8.50 -4.54
CA ARG A 67 -3.06 -7.52 -3.87
C ARG A 67 -3.75 -6.16 -3.78
N THR A 68 -3.82 -5.57 -2.61
CA THR A 68 -4.46 -4.26 -2.33
C THR A 68 -3.72 -3.07 -2.95
N GLU A 69 -2.43 -3.21 -3.26
CA GLU A 69 -1.53 -2.09 -3.61
C GLU A 69 -1.45 -1.05 -2.46
N LEU A 70 -1.72 -1.48 -1.22
CA LEU A 70 -1.63 -0.68 -0.01
C LEU A 70 -0.53 -1.22 0.90
N VAL A 71 0.16 -0.32 1.58
CA VAL A 71 1.09 -0.62 2.68
C VAL A 71 0.62 0.15 3.90
N ALA A 72 0.39 -0.57 5.00
CA ALA A 72 0.10 0.05 6.28
C ALA A 72 1.41 0.61 6.88
N VAL A 73 1.34 1.84 7.39
CA VAL A 73 2.40 2.46 8.18
C VAL A 73 1.86 2.62 9.59
N ALA A 74 2.24 1.71 10.48
CA ALA A 74 1.86 1.73 11.89
C ALA A 74 2.80 2.68 12.64
N VAL A 75 2.28 3.84 13.01
CA VAL A 75 3.03 4.90 13.68
C VAL A 75 2.65 4.93 15.16
N ALA A 76 3.66 5.01 16.03
CA ALA A 76 3.46 5.05 17.48
C ALA A 76 2.82 6.37 17.90
N ASP A 77 3.45 7.47 17.51
CA ASP A 77 3.07 8.83 17.87
C ASP A 77 3.49 9.82 16.78
N LEU A 78 2.56 10.66 16.32
CA LEU A 78 2.87 11.71 15.34
C LEU A 78 3.40 13.00 15.97
N GLU A 79 3.33 13.13 17.29
CA GLU A 79 3.97 14.22 18.03
C GLU A 79 5.49 14.01 18.09
N GLU A 80 5.94 12.75 18.11
CA GLU A 80 7.35 12.38 18.04
C GLU A 80 7.95 12.78 16.67
N PRO A 81 8.92 13.72 16.63
CA PRO A 81 9.46 14.24 15.38
C PRO A 81 10.01 13.18 14.45
N ARG A 82 10.64 12.12 14.99
CA ARG A 82 11.19 11.03 14.19
C ARG A 82 10.08 10.26 13.46
N ASP A 83 9.06 9.84 14.20
CA ASP A 83 7.96 9.03 13.68
C ASP A 83 7.16 9.79 12.62
N ARG A 84 6.92 11.09 12.87
CA ARG A 84 6.33 12.00 11.88
C ARG A 84 7.18 12.12 10.61
N ALA A 85 8.50 12.25 10.74
CA ALA A 85 9.41 12.35 9.60
C ALA A 85 9.40 11.05 8.78
N ILE A 86 9.54 9.89 9.44
CA ILE A 86 9.49 8.57 8.78
C ILE A 86 8.16 8.38 8.05
N ALA A 87 7.03 8.64 8.70
CA ALA A 87 5.71 8.51 8.10
C ALA A 87 5.55 9.41 6.86
N THR A 88 6.06 10.63 6.92
CA THR A 88 6.04 11.59 5.82
C THR A 88 6.87 11.08 4.63
N VAL A 89 8.07 10.58 4.88
CA VAL A 89 8.94 10.04 3.82
C VAL A 89 8.33 8.79 3.21
N LEU A 90 7.83 7.85 4.02
CA LEU A 90 7.16 6.63 3.53
C LEU A 90 5.96 6.96 2.64
N ALA A 91 5.17 7.97 3.01
CA ALA A 91 4.04 8.44 2.20
C ALA A 91 4.48 9.00 0.83
N GLY A 92 5.70 9.52 0.72
CA GLY A 92 6.30 9.96 -0.54
C GLY A 92 6.90 8.82 -1.38
N ILE A 93 7.64 7.90 -0.76
CA ILE A 93 8.37 6.83 -1.46
C ILE A 93 7.44 5.73 -1.98
N LEU A 94 6.46 5.31 -1.19
CA LEU A 94 5.59 4.17 -1.54
C LEU A 94 4.85 4.36 -2.88
N PRO A 95 4.27 5.54 -3.19
CA PRO A 95 3.63 5.80 -4.48
C PRO A 95 4.52 5.58 -5.68
N GLU A 96 5.80 5.97 -5.60
CA GLU A 96 6.80 5.75 -6.66
C GLU A 96 7.10 4.27 -6.88
N ARG A 97 6.80 3.42 -5.89
CA ARG A 97 6.94 1.96 -5.94
C ARG A 97 5.62 1.25 -6.27
N GLY A 98 4.56 2.00 -6.60
CA GLY A 98 3.26 1.46 -6.96
C GLY A 98 2.36 1.07 -5.79
N TYR A 99 2.71 1.49 -4.57
CA TYR A 99 1.92 1.27 -3.36
C TYR A 99 1.40 2.59 -2.80
N GLN A 100 0.25 2.58 -2.12
CA GLN A 100 -0.18 3.75 -1.34
C GLN A 100 0.05 3.49 0.15
N ALA A 101 0.57 4.49 0.86
CA ALA A 101 0.66 4.44 2.31
C ALA A 101 -0.71 4.66 2.95
N VAL A 102 -1.02 3.86 3.97
CA VAL A 102 -2.13 4.11 4.91
C VAL A 102 -1.53 4.27 6.30
N ILE A 103 -1.56 5.48 6.84
CA ILE A 103 -1.00 5.79 8.16
C ILE A 103 -2.03 5.40 9.22
N LEU A 104 -1.62 4.55 10.17
CA LEU A 104 -2.45 4.03 11.25
C LEU A 104 -1.77 4.32 12.58
N LEU A 105 -2.53 4.87 13.52
CA LEU A 105 -2.05 5.25 14.85
C LEU A 105 -2.51 4.23 15.90
N GLY A 106 -1.66 4.00 16.90
CA GLY A 106 -1.93 3.05 17.99
C GLY A 106 -2.23 1.64 17.46
N GLY A 107 -3.17 0.92 18.09
CA GLY A 107 -3.51 -0.46 17.74
C GLY A 107 -4.40 -0.65 16.50
N GLY A 108 -4.74 0.41 15.77
CA GLY A 108 -5.68 0.35 14.62
C GLY A 108 -5.19 -0.52 13.45
N TRP A 109 -3.88 -0.72 13.34
CA TRP A 109 -3.28 -1.57 12.32
C TRP A 109 -3.66 -3.04 12.46
N ARG A 110 -3.94 -3.54 13.68
CA ARG A 110 -4.21 -4.97 13.91
C ARG A 110 -5.40 -5.46 13.10
N GLN A 111 -6.57 -4.87 13.31
CA GLN A 111 -7.80 -5.24 12.60
C GLN A 111 -7.71 -4.94 11.11
N PHE A 112 -7.06 -3.83 10.74
CA PHE A 112 -6.86 -3.47 9.35
C PHE A 112 -6.03 -4.53 8.60
N MET A 113 -4.93 -5.00 9.19
CA MET A 113 -4.10 -6.04 8.59
C MET A 113 -4.79 -7.41 8.61
N LEU A 114 -5.44 -7.79 9.72
CA LEU A 114 -6.15 -9.07 9.84
C LEU A 114 -7.31 -9.21 8.84
N SER A 115 -7.94 -8.10 8.47
CA SER A 115 -9.00 -8.06 7.44
C SER A 115 -8.48 -8.05 6.00
N GLY A 116 -7.16 -8.10 5.79
CA GLY A 116 -6.55 -8.02 4.46
C GLY A 116 -6.58 -6.61 3.87
N GLY A 117 -6.54 -5.58 4.71
CA GLY A 117 -6.60 -4.17 4.31
C GLY A 117 -5.35 -3.68 3.58
N ALA A 118 -4.20 -4.34 3.75
CA ALA A 118 -2.95 -4.02 3.05
C ALA A 118 -2.12 -5.27 2.74
N ASP A 119 -1.18 -5.13 1.82
CA ASP A 119 -0.28 -6.21 1.40
C ASP A 119 0.88 -6.42 2.39
N GLY A 120 1.22 -5.38 3.16
CA GLY A 120 2.23 -5.43 4.20
C GLY A 120 2.17 -4.23 5.14
N VAL A 121 2.98 -4.28 6.19
CA VAL A 121 3.03 -3.26 7.25
C VAL A 121 4.47 -2.87 7.58
N ILE A 122 4.71 -1.57 7.76
CA ILE A 122 5.94 -1.00 8.32
C ILE A 122 5.59 -0.40 9.68
N HIS A 123 6.32 -0.80 10.72
CA HIS A 123 6.18 -0.30 12.08
C HIS A 123 7.29 0.70 12.39
N THR A 124 6.96 1.86 12.94
CA THR A 124 7.96 2.85 13.42
C THR A 124 8.44 2.56 14.85
N CYS A 125 7.70 1.75 15.59
CA CYS A 125 8.04 1.26 16.92
C CYS A 125 7.79 -0.24 17.03
N ALA A 126 8.41 -0.87 18.03
CA ALA A 126 8.08 -2.25 18.33
C ALA A 126 6.61 -2.35 18.79
N PRO A 127 5.93 -3.46 18.49
CA PRO A 127 4.63 -3.75 19.08
C PRO A 127 4.78 -3.91 20.60
N ASP A 128 4.21 -2.98 21.38
CA ASP A 128 4.49 -2.84 22.82
C ASP A 128 3.48 -3.56 23.73
N THR A 129 2.42 -4.16 23.16
CA THR A 129 1.43 -4.96 23.91
C THR A 129 1.47 -6.45 23.56
N SER A 130 0.93 -7.29 24.46
CA SER A 130 0.73 -8.73 24.19
C SER A 130 -0.13 -8.97 22.95
N ASP A 131 -1.15 -8.13 22.75
CA ASP A 131 -2.08 -8.23 21.63
C ASP A 131 -1.40 -7.85 20.31
N ASP A 132 -0.55 -6.83 20.33
CA ASP A 132 0.26 -6.44 19.18
C ASP A 132 1.22 -7.57 18.79
N SER A 133 1.95 -8.12 19.76
CA SER A 133 2.87 -9.23 19.54
C SER A 133 2.17 -10.47 18.97
N GLY A 134 1.00 -10.84 19.53
CA GLY A 134 0.20 -11.94 19.02
C GLY A 134 -0.27 -11.72 17.58
N THR A 135 -0.69 -10.49 17.27
CA THR A 135 -1.11 -10.12 15.91
C THR A 135 0.04 -10.23 14.91
N THR A 136 1.23 -9.78 15.27
CA THR A 136 2.40 -9.86 14.39
C THR A 136 2.76 -11.30 14.05
N VAL A 137 2.71 -12.22 15.03
CA VAL A 137 2.93 -13.65 14.81
C VAL A 137 1.86 -14.25 13.89
N GLU A 138 0.59 -13.88 14.11
CA GLU A 138 -0.52 -14.34 13.27
C GLU A 138 -0.35 -13.87 11.81
N LEU A 139 0.00 -12.60 11.60
CA LEU A 139 0.25 -12.06 10.27
C LEU A 139 1.43 -12.74 9.57
N ALA A 140 2.48 -13.07 10.32
CA ALA A 140 3.61 -13.82 9.79
C ALA A 140 3.21 -15.23 9.35
N GLY A 141 2.37 -15.92 10.12
CA GLY A 141 1.79 -17.22 9.75
C GLY A 141 0.91 -17.16 8.51
N ARG A 142 0.32 -16.00 8.21
CA ARG A 142 -0.44 -15.71 6.98
C ARG A 142 0.45 -15.28 5.79
N GLY A 143 1.75 -15.18 5.99
CA GLY A 143 2.71 -14.75 4.95
C GLY A 143 2.68 -13.25 4.66
N VAL A 144 2.12 -12.43 5.56
CA VAL A 144 2.10 -10.96 5.38
C VAL A 144 3.50 -10.40 5.55
N ALA A 145 3.89 -9.47 4.67
CA ALA A 145 5.17 -8.79 4.76
C ALA A 145 5.17 -7.75 5.89
N GLN A 146 6.11 -7.87 6.82
CA GLN A 146 6.18 -7.00 8.00
C GLN A 146 7.62 -6.51 8.20
N VAL A 147 7.79 -5.20 8.43
CA VAL A 147 9.09 -4.58 8.70
C VAL A 147 9.00 -3.68 9.93
N LEU A 148 9.98 -3.77 10.81
CA LEU A 148 10.11 -2.91 11.99
C LEU A 148 11.32 -1.99 11.83
N ILE A 149 11.12 -0.68 11.96
CA ILE A 149 12.20 0.28 12.17
C ILE A 149 12.46 0.35 13.69
N ALA A 150 13.55 -0.26 14.14
CA ALA A 150 13.84 -0.45 15.56
C ALA A 150 14.83 0.58 16.07
N ASP A 151 14.57 1.17 17.24
CA ASP A 151 15.51 2.09 17.86
C ASP A 151 16.66 1.38 18.59
N GLY A 152 17.86 1.94 18.49
CA GLY A 152 19.12 1.27 18.85
C GLY A 152 19.37 1.04 20.35
N ALA A 153 18.49 1.49 21.25
CA ALA A 153 18.72 1.46 22.70
C ALA A 153 17.75 0.55 23.48
N GLY A 154 16.87 -0.20 22.79
CA GLY A 154 15.99 -1.20 23.40
C GLY A 154 16.57 -2.59 23.27
N GLY A 155 17.59 -2.92 24.06
CA GLY A 155 18.15 -4.26 24.20
C GLY A 155 17.15 -5.24 24.82
N GLY A 156 16.14 -5.66 24.06
CA GLY A 156 15.20 -6.71 24.40
C GLY A 156 15.26 -7.81 23.35
N ARG A 157 16.22 -8.73 23.50
CA ARG A 157 16.38 -9.97 22.73
C ARG A 157 16.25 -9.80 21.20
N LEU A 158 17.37 -9.42 20.58
CA LEU A 158 17.67 -9.86 19.22
C LEU A 158 17.58 -11.39 19.17
N GLY A 159 16.49 -11.88 18.59
CA GLY A 159 16.24 -13.31 18.44
C GLY A 159 14.83 -13.53 17.96
N VAL A 160 14.64 -13.48 16.64
CA VAL A 160 13.57 -14.14 15.87
C VAL A 160 12.38 -14.61 16.71
N GLN A 161 11.38 -13.77 17.01
CA GLN A 161 10.05 -14.24 17.45
C GLN A 161 8.84 -13.39 17.00
N GLY A 162 9.03 -12.31 16.23
CA GLY A 162 7.92 -11.47 15.77
C GLY A 162 7.40 -11.76 14.36
N GLY A 163 8.21 -12.37 13.48
CA GLY A 163 7.81 -12.57 12.08
C GLY A 163 7.83 -11.30 11.20
N TYR A 164 8.61 -10.29 11.61
CA TYR A 164 9.00 -9.12 10.82
C TYR A 164 10.51 -9.08 10.56
N ASP A 165 10.91 -8.36 9.51
CA ASP A 165 12.30 -8.00 9.25
C ASP A 165 12.64 -6.69 9.99
N VAL A 166 13.85 -6.58 10.54
CA VAL A 166 14.25 -5.41 11.37
C VAL A 166 15.21 -4.51 10.60
N VAL A 167 14.86 -3.22 10.54
CA VAL A 167 15.72 -2.13 10.08
C VAL A 167 16.21 -1.38 11.32
N PRO A 168 17.48 -1.55 11.75
CA PRO A 168 18.02 -0.79 12.86
C PRO A 168 18.10 0.70 12.52
N ALA A 169 17.62 1.55 13.42
CA ALA A 169 17.61 3.01 13.30
C ALA A 169 19.02 3.60 13.34
N GLY A 170 19.85 3.17 14.30
CA GLY A 170 21.22 3.69 14.46
C GLY A 170 21.26 5.22 14.55
N THR A 171 22.15 5.85 13.78
CA THR A 171 22.21 7.31 13.60
C THR A 171 21.71 7.74 12.22
N ASP A 172 20.99 6.86 11.52
CA ASP A 172 20.51 7.12 10.17
C ASP A 172 19.41 8.18 10.19
N THR A 173 19.31 8.96 9.12
CA THR A 173 18.22 9.92 8.97
C THR A 173 16.89 9.20 8.68
N PRO A 174 15.74 9.84 8.96
CA PRO A 174 14.42 9.28 8.62
C PRO A 174 14.30 8.82 7.16
N GLU A 175 14.96 9.52 6.23
CA GLU A 175 14.96 9.19 4.81
C GLU A 175 15.64 7.84 4.54
N VAL A 176 16.83 7.65 5.09
CA VAL A 176 17.59 6.40 4.93
C VAL A 176 16.85 5.23 5.56
N LEU A 177 16.22 5.45 6.71
CA LEU A 177 15.42 4.42 7.38
C LEU A 177 14.18 4.04 6.58
N ALA A 178 13.46 5.01 6.05
CA ALA A 178 12.30 4.78 5.20
C ALA A 178 12.67 4.02 3.92
N GLU A 179 13.76 4.39 3.24
CA GLU A 179 14.23 3.69 2.05
C GLU A 179 14.59 2.23 2.34
N ARG A 180 15.34 1.98 3.40
CA ARG A 180 15.72 0.62 3.83
C ARG A 180 14.50 -0.21 4.20
N ALA A 181 13.53 0.37 4.90
CA ALA A 181 12.29 -0.30 5.27
C ALA A 181 11.45 -0.67 4.05
N VAL A 182 11.30 0.25 3.08
CA VAL A 182 10.59 -0.04 1.83
C VAL A 182 11.32 -1.12 1.02
N ALA A 183 12.65 -1.07 0.94
CA ALA A 183 13.43 -2.09 0.24
C ALA A 183 13.23 -3.49 0.85
N ALA A 184 13.28 -3.60 2.17
CA ALA A 184 13.02 -4.86 2.89
C ALA A 184 11.59 -5.36 2.65
N LEU A 185 10.59 -4.48 2.77
CA LEU A 185 9.19 -4.83 2.55
C LEU A 185 8.95 -5.36 1.13
N LEU A 186 9.46 -4.66 0.12
CA LEU A 186 9.29 -5.04 -1.28
C LEU A 186 10.01 -6.35 -1.63
N ALA A 187 11.12 -6.67 -0.98
CA ALA A 187 11.77 -7.97 -1.14
C ALA A 187 10.83 -9.10 -0.70
N ARG A 188 10.13 -8.92 0.43
CA ARG A 188 9.20 -9.89 1.00
C ARG A 188 7.86 -9.99 0.25
N LEU A 189 7.40 -8.89 -0.35
CA LEU A 189 6.20 -8.90 -1.21
C LEU A 189 6.44 -9.60 -2.57
N ARG A 190 7.69 -9.94 -2.90
CA ARG A 190 8.05 -10.64 -4.15
C ARG A 190 8.37 -12.12 -3.94
N SER A 191 8.59 -12.57 -2.71
CA SER A 191 8.76 -13.98 -2.34
C SER A 191 7.43 -14.69 -2.18
#